data_AF-A0A7S6WQV0-F1
#
_entry.id   AF-A0A7S6WQV0-F1
#
_cell.length_a   1.000
_cell.length_b   1.000
_cell.length_c   1.000
_cell.angle_alpha   90.00
_cell.angle_beta   90.00
_cell.angle_gamma   90.00
#
_symmetry.space_group_name_H-M   'P 1'
#
loop_
_entity.id
_entity.type
_entity.pdbx_description
1 polymer ?
#
loop_
_entity_poly.entity_id
_entity_poly.type
_entity_poly.pdbx_seq_one_letter_code
_entity_poly.pdbx_strand_id
1 'polypeptide(L)' 'MKCKYCNKDVKPVGNNLETVNGVYCEANTTHKHALLSDGVHCVFCGRETKKLGDRIVTSYGVRCPASPSGKHVL' A
#
# COMPACT_ATOMS: atom_id res chain seq x y z
N MET A 1 -4.11 4.54 8.60
CA MET A 1 -4.58 3.36 7.83
C MET A 1 -4.09 2.11 8.55
N LYS A 2 -4.70 0.92 8.35
CA LYS A 2 -4.32 -0.30 9.08
C LYS A 2 -3.73 -1.38 8.17
N CYS A 3 -2.71 -2.09 8.66
CA CYS A 3 -2.14 -3.25 7.97
C CYS A 3 -3.12 -4.43 8.03
N LYS A 4 -3.42 -5.05 6.88
CA LYS A 4 -4.28 -6.23 6.78
C LYS A 4 -3.75 -7.45 7.56
N TYR A 5 -2.42 -7.57 7.71
CA TYR A 5 -1.79 -8.75 8.31
C TYR A 5 -1.59 -8.60 9.81
N CYS A 6 -0.99 -7.50 10.25
CA CYS A 6 -0.65 -7.30 11.67
C CYS A 6 -1.64 -6.39 12.43
N ASN A 7 -2.67 -5.85 11.77
CA ASN A 7 -3.66 -4.91 12.33
C ASN A 7 -3.10 -3.63 12.97
N LYS A 8 -1.78 -3.41 12.85
CA LYS A 8 -1.11 -2.20 13.31
C LYS A 8 -1.39 -1.04 12.36
N ASP A 9 -1.37 0.15 12.93
CA ASP A 9 -1.47 1.38 12.16
C ASP A 9 -0.21 1.58 11.32
N VAL A 10 -0.44 1.83 10.03
CA VAL A 10 0.58 2.05 9.01
C VAL A 10 0.42 3.40 8.35
N LYS A 11 1.55 3.96 7.95
CA LYS A 11 1.68 5.18 7.14
C LYS A 11 2.50 4.88 5.88
N PRO A 12 2.27 5.60 4.78
CA PRO A 12 3.07 5.46 3.57
C PRO A 12 4.41 6.18 3.77
N VAL A 13 5.52 5.50 3.51
CA VAL A 13 6.88 6.03 3.58
C VAL A 13 7.61 5.69 2.29
N GLY A 14 7.80 6.69 1.43
CA GLY A 14 8.33 6.49 0.08
C GLY A 14 7.46 5.52 -0.72
N ASN A 15 8.01 4.36 -1.06
CA ASN A 15 7.31 3.30 -1.78
C ASN A 15 6.82 2.15 -0.88
N ASN A 16 6.98 2.25 0.44
CA ASN A 16 6.59 1.19 1.37
C ASN A 16 5.56 1.68 2.38
N LEU A 17 4.97 0.74 3.10
CA LEU A 17 4.13 0.99 4.27
C LEU A 17 4.95 0.72 5.53
N GLU A 18 4.85 1.60 6.50
CA GLU A 18 5.62 1.56 7.75
C GLU A 18 4.69 1.65 8.96
N THR A 19 4.91 0.81 9.97
CA THR A 19 4.32 0.96 11.31
C THR A 19 5.28 1.72 12.24
N VAL A 20 4.87 1.99 13.48
CA VAL A 20 5.79 2.50 14.52
C VAL A 20 7.04 1.61 14.67
N ASN A 21 6.94 0.31 14.37
CA ASN A 21 8.03 -0.65 14.48
C ASN A 21 8.87 -0.78 13.19
N GLY A 22 8.61 0.05 12.18
CA GLY A 22 9.31 0.02 10.90
C GLY A 22 8.51 -0.61 9.76
N VAL A 23 9.20 -0.84 8.63
CA VAL A 23 8.65 -1.34 7.36
C VAL A 23 8.45 -2.86 7.32
N TYR A 24 8.93 -3.57 8.33
CA TYR A 24 8.93 -5.03 8.39
C TYR A 24 7.67 -5.55 9.07
N CYS A 25 6.93 -6.41 8.36
CA CYS A 25 5.70 -7.04 8.85
C CYS A 25 5.91 -8.53 9.11
N GLU A 26 6.07 -8.93 10.38
CA GLU A 26 6.21 -10.34 10.77
C GLU A 26 5.01 -11.21 10.40
N ALA A 27 3.81 -10.62 10.39
CA ALA A 27 2.57 -11.31 10.08
C ALA A 27 2.37 -11.60 8.58
N ASN A 28 3.25 -11.08 7.71
CA ASN A 28 3.20 -11.32 6.27
C ASN A 28 4.41 -12.16 5.85
N THR A 29 4.19 -13.18 5.03
CA THR A 29 5.24 -14.06 4.47
C THR A 29 6.22 -13.32 3.57
N THR A 30 5.81 -12.20 2.97
CA THR A 30 6.68 -11.33 2.17
C THR A 30 7.35 -10.23 3.00
N HIS A 31 7.09 -10.21 4.31
CA HIS A 31 7.63 -9.27 5.28
C HIS A 31 7.33 -7.79 5.02
N LYS A 32 6.37 -7.49 4.14
CA LYS A 32 5.94 -6.13 3.81
C LYS A 32 4.58 -5.83 4.44
N HIS A 33 4.36 -4.58 4.85
CA HIS A 33 3.01 -4.16 5.21
C HIS A 33 2.13 -4.03 3.96
N ALA A 34 0.85 -4.38 4.10
CA ALA A 34 -0.18 -4.11 3.10
C ALA A 34 -1.40 -3.54 3.81
N LEU A 35 -2.00 -2.50 3.23
CA LEU A 35 -3.20 -1.88 3.74
C LEU A 35 -4.39 -2.84 3.65
N LEU A 36 -5.29 -2.73 4.62
CA LEU A 36 -6.68 -3.10 4.39
C LEU A 36 -7.29 -2.09 3.40
N SER A 37 -8.00 -2.59 2.39
CA SER A 37 -8.69 -1.75 1.42
C SER A 37 -9.67 -0.81 2.12
N ASP A 38 -9.53 0.48 1.87
CA ASP A 38 -10.50 1.52 2.29
C ASP A 38 -11.21 2.15 1.08
N GLY A 39 -10.99 1.61 -0.12
CA GLY A 39 -11.56 2.11 -1.37
C GLY A 39 -10.93 3.40 -1.90
N VAL A 40 -9.95 3.97 -1.20
CA VAL A 40 -9.31 5.25 -1.57
C VAL A 40 -7.79 5.09 -1.74
N HIS A 41 -7.13 4.33 -0.89
CA HIS A 41 -5.67 4.21 -0.86
C HIS A 41 -5.18 2.89 -1.45
N CYS A 42 -4.00 2.93 -2.08
CA CYS A 42 -3.40 1.73 -2.62
C CYS A 42 -2.96 0.79 -1.50
N VAL A 43 -3.35 -0.49 -1.57
CA VAL A 43 -3.01 -1.49 -0.54
C VAL A 43 -1.52 -1.74 -0.38
N PHE A 44 -0.71 -1.47 -1.40
CA PHE A 44 0.73 -1.74 -1.36
C PHE A 44 1.56 -0.52 -0.94
N CYS A 45 1.26 0.66 -1.49
CA CYS A 45 2.06 1.87 -1.24
C CYS A 45 1.37 2.89 -0.31
N GLY A 46 0.11 2.67 0.07
CA GLY A 46 -0.66 3.55 0.95
C GLY A 46 -0.96 4.94 0.39
N ARG A 47 -0.65 5.19 -0.89
CA ARG A 47 -0.92 6.48 -1.53
C ARG A 47 -2.38 6.56 -1.94
N GLU A 48 -2.97 7.74 -1.81
CA GLU A 48 -4.31 8.02 -2.33
C GLU A 48 -4.36 7.72 -3.83
N THR A 49 -5.37 6.97 -4.23
CA THR A 49 -5.59 6.56 -5.61
C THR A 49 -6.78 7.28 -6.22
N LYS A 50 -6.72 7.46 -7.53
CA LYS A 50 -7.80 7.95 -8.37
C LYS A 50 -8.00 6.97 -9.52
N LYS A 51 -9.25 6.83 -9.97
CA LYS A 51 -9.56 6.08 -11.19
C LYS A 51 -9.35 6.97 -12.40
N LEU A 52 -8.61 6.48 -13.39
CA LEU A 52 -8.40 7.09 -14.68
C LEU A 52 -8.78 6.06 -15.75
N GLY A 53 -10.04 6.08 -16.18
CA GLY A 53 -10.63 5.01 -17.00
C GLY A 53 -10.58 3.66 -16.27
N ASP A 54 -10.03 2.65 -16.92
CA ASP A 54 -9.84 1.29 -16.37
C ASP A 54 -8.62 1.14 -15.45
N ARG A 55 -7.89 2.22 -15.16
CA ARG A 55 -6.64 2.18 -14.38
C ARG A 55 -6.78 2.90 -13.05
N ILE A 56 -6.10 2.37 -12.05
CA ILE A 56 -5.91 3.02 -10.76
C ILE A 56 -4.55 3.74 -10.79
N VAL A 57 -4.56 5.04 -10.53
CA VAL A 57 -3.37 5.89 -10.54
C VAL A 57 -3.24 6.62 -9.22
N THR A 58 -2.02 7.05 -8.90
CA THR A 58 -1.77 7.95 -7.76
C THR A 58 -1.17 9.25 -8.29
N SER A 59 -0.99 10.24 -7.41
CA SER A 59 -0.29 11.50 -7.77
C SER A 59 1.14 11.27 -8.25
N TYR A 60 1.71 10.09 -8.02
CA TYR A 60 3.07 9.70 -8.41
C TYR A 60 3.09 8.89 -9.72
N GLY A 61 1.93 8.72 -10.36
CA GLY A 61 1.78 8.06 -11.65
C GLY A 61 1.01 6.75 -11.59
N VAL A 62 1.19 5.97 -12.66
CA VAL A 62 0.43 4.74 -12.94
C VAL A 62 1.08 3.49 -12.31
N ARG A 63 2.37 3.58 -11.96
CA ARG A 63 3.20 2.45 -11.52
C ARG A 63 3.33 2.44 -10.01
N CYS A 64 3.21 1.25 -9.44
CA CYS A 64 3.39 0.99 -8.02
C CYS A 64 4.59 0.06 -7.80
N PRO A 65 5.77 0.59 -7.40
CA PRO A 65 6.95 -0.24 -7.11
C PRO A 65 6.76 -1.19 -5.93
N ALA A 66 5.81 -0.85 -5.06
CA ALA A 66 5.43 -1.64 -3.88
C ALA A 66 4.63 -2.90 -4.25
N SER A 67 3.96 -2.88 -5.41
CA SER A 67 3.07 -3.93 -5.87
C SER A 67 3.83 -5.00 -6.65
N PRO A 68 3.61 -6.29 -6.38
CA PRO A 68 4.20 -7.38 -7.17
C PRO A 68 3.84 -7.31 -8.67
N SER A 69 2.68 -6.76 -9.00
CA SER A 69 2.22 -6.58 -10.39
C SER A 69 2.65 -5.26 -11.01
N GLY A 70 3.33 -4.39 -10.25
CA GLY A 70 3.73 -3.06 -10.68
C GLY A 70 2.59 -2.04 -10.82
N LYS A 71 1.36 -2.39 -10.42
CA LYS A 71 0.14 -1.56 -10.56
C LYS A 71 -0.44 -1.19 -9.20
N HIS A 72 -1.08 -0.03 -9.11
CA HIS A 72 -1.88 0.33 -7.94
C HIS A 72 -3.13 -0.55 -7.84
N VAL A 73 -3.47 -0.92 -6.61
CA VAL A 73 -4.59 -1.80 -6.27
C VAL A 73 -5.26 -1.21 -5.04
N LEU A 74 -6.59 -1.17 -5.05
CA LEU A 74 -7.45 -0.82 -3.92
C LEU A 74 -7.74 -2.05 -3.07
#